data_AF-A0A9P0L298-F1
#
_entry.id   AF-A0A9P0L298-F1
#
_cell.length_a   1.000
_cell.length_b   1.000
_cell.length_c   1.000
_cell.angle_alpha   90.00
_cell.angle_beta   90.00
_cell.angle_gamma   90.00
#
_symmetry.space_group_name_H-M   'P 1'
#
loop_
_entity.id
_entity.type
_entity.pdbx_description
1 polymer ?
#
loop_
_entity_poly.entity_id
_entity_poly.type
_entity_poly.pdbx_seq_one_letter_code
_entity_poly.pdbx_strand_id
1 'polypeptide(L)'
;MLMKVLDEICLLLETYKGRDKILRTLCYTTRLIGGLQENQEIAKKLLRFSSVMSDTRATLRLLDDLPMLQYNIQYGFGSQEPDKFMAQLGVLTNVIDQVYFPIEKMAWLAEHNLISGVNNSKWDTASSICWVLSIYLTLTK
;
A
#
# COMPACT_ATOMS: atom_id res chain seq x y z
N MET A 1 13.58 -8.43 -29.03
CA MET A 1 13.15 -8.97 -27.71
C MET A 1 13.54 -8.02 -26.60
N LEU A 2 14.82 -7.67 -26.43
CA LEU A 2 15.29 -6.73 -25.41
C LEU A 2 14.60 -5.35 -25.46
N MET A 3 14.48 -4.73 -26.65
CA MET A 3 13.79 -3.44 -26.78
C MET A 3 12.31 -3.51 -26.36
N LYS A 4 11.60 -4.58 -26.70
CA LYS A 4 10.20 -4.75 -26.28
C LYS A 4 10.06 -4.82 -24.77
N VAL A 5 10.97 -5.54 -24.10
CA VAL A 5 10.99 -5.63 -22.63
C VAL A 5 11.28 -4.27 -22.00
N LEU A 6 12.21 -3.50 -22.59
CA LEU A 6 12.50 -2.14 -22.13
C LEU A 6 11.26 -1.24 -22.25
N ASP A 7 10.58 -1.27 -23.40
CA ASP A 7 9.36 -0.48 -23.65
C ASP A 7 8.26 -0.83 -22.63
N GLU A 8 8.04 -2.11 -22.35
CA GLU A 8 7.06 -2.57 -21.35
C GLU A 8 7.41 -2.10 -19.93
N ILE A 9 8.69 -2.14 -19.56
CA ILE A 9 9.14 -1.63 -18.25
C ILE A 9 8.93 -0.12 -18.14
N CYS A 10 9.24 0.63 -19.20
CA CYS A 10 9.01 2.07 -19.24
C CYS A 10 7.52 2.40 -19.08
N LEU A 11 6.64 1.72 -19.84
CA LEU A 11 5.19 1.88 -19.72
C LEU A 11 4.66 1.55 -18.32
N LEU A 12 5.21 0.52 -17.68
CA LEU A 12 4.87 0.21 -16.29
C LEU A 12 5.26 1.37 -15.37
N LEU A 13 6.50 1.86 -15.47
CA LEU A 13 7.05 2.93 -14.64
C LEU A 13 6.41 4.29 -14.88
N GLU A 14 5.72 4.51 -15.99
CA GLU A 14 4.95 5.75 -16.23
C GLU A 14 3.71 5.85 -15.34
N THR A 15 3.20 4.72 -14.83
CA THR A 15 2.00 4.70 -13.99
C THR A 15 2.33 4.67 -12.50
N TYR A 16 1.51 5.33 -11.68
CA TYR A 16 1.60 5.25 -10.21
C TYR A 16 1.58 3.79 -9.72
N LYS A 17 0.59 3.00 -10.17
CA LYS A 17 0.44 1.59 -9.79
C LYS A 17 1.64 0.74 -10.22
N GLY A 18 2.25 1.05 -11.37
CA GLY A 18 3.44 0.34 -11.81
C GLY A 18 4.68 0.66 -10.98
N ARG A 19 4.88 1.93 -10.61
CA ARG A 19 5.94 2.33 -9.67
C ARG A 19 5.76 1.65 -8.31
N ASP A 20 4.56 1.66 -7.73
CA ASP A 20 4.30 0.95 -6.46
C ASP A 20 4.59 -0.54 -6.56
N LYS A 21 4.17 -1.21 -7.65
CA LYS A 21 4.47 -2.63 -7.88
C LYS A 21 5.98 -2.90 -7.89
N ILE A 22 6.77 -2.07 -8.58
CA ILE A 22 8.23 -2.21 -8.62
C ILE A 22 8.84 -2.00 -7.24
N LEU A 23 8.47 -0.93 -6.54
CA LEU A 23 8.94 -0.65 -5.17
C LEU A 23 8.57 -1.79 -4.22
N ARG A 24 7.37 -2.36 -4.35
CA ARG A 24 6.89 -3.48 -3.54
C ARG A 24 7.71 -4.75 -3.79
N THR A 25 8.00 -5.06 -5.05
CA THR A 25 8.84 -6.20 -5.42
C THR A 25 10.24 -6.04 -4.85
N LEU A 26 10.86 -4.86 -5.03
CA LEU A 26 12.18 -4.55 -4.48
C LEU A 26 12.21 -4.66 -2.94
N CYS A 27 11.21 -4.07 -2.27
CA CYS A 27 11.04 -4.13 -0.82
C CYS A 27 11.02 -5.58 -0.32
N TYR A 28 10.08 -6.40 -0.77
CA TYR A 28 9.91 -7.75 -0.22
C TYR A 28 11.01 -8.71 -0.65
N THR A 29 11.56 -8.55 -1.86
CA THR A 29 12.69 -9.38 -2.33
C THR A 29 13.93 -9.14 -1.48
N THR A 30 14.30 -7.86 -1.27
CA THR A 30 15.47 -7.52 -0.46
C THR A 30 15.26 -7.80 1.03
N ARG A 31 14.02 -7.67 1.53
CA ARG A 31 13.67 -8.08 2.90
C ARG A 31 13.85 -9.59 3.10
N LEU A 32 13.41 -10.40 2.15
CA LEU A 32 13.58 -11.86 2.19
C LEU A 32 15.04 -12.25 2.10
N ILE A 33 15.78 -11.76 1.10
CA ILE A 33 17.21 -12.07 0.93
C ILE A 33 17.99 -11.59 2.17
N GLY A 34 17.71 -10.40 2.68
CA GLY A 34 18.34 -9.86 3.89
C GLY A 34 18.07 -10.71 5.13
N GLY A 35 16.87 -11.26 5.28
CA GLY A 35 16.51 -12.14 6.40
C GLY A 35 17.13 -13.55 6.33
N LEU A 36 17.47 -14.02 5.12
CA LEU A 36 18.11 -15.32 4.90
C LEU A 36 19.65 -15.24 4.81
N GLN A 37 20.21 -14.02 4.85
CA GLN A 37 21.64 -13.81 4.62
C GLN A 37 22.46 -14.06 5.90
N GLU A 38 23.48 -14.89 5.80
CA GLU A 38 24.41 -15.21 6.90
C GLU A 38 25.38 -14.05 7.17
N ASN A 39 25.83 -13.37 6.10
CA ASN A 39 26.70 -12.21 6.22
C ASN A 39 25.94 -11.02 6.81
N GLN A 40 26.25 -10.70 8.06
CA GLN A 40 25.59 -9.65 8.85
C GLN A 40 25.65 -8.25 8.21
N GLU A 41 26.72 -7.91 7.49
CA GLU A 41 26.82 -6.60 6.84
C GLU A 41 25.89 -6.50 5.64
N ILE A 42 25.83 -7.55 4.81
CA ILE A 42 24.95 -7.60 3.64
C ILE A 42 23.49 -7.66 4.11
N ALA A 43 23.18 -8.47 5.12
CA ALA A 43 21.86 -8.57 5.74
C ALA A 43 21.37 -7.19 6.18
N LYS A 44 22.17 -6.44 6.95
CA LYS A 44 21.83 -5.09 7.41
C LYS A 44 21.57 -4.11 6.26
N LYS A 45 22.40 -4.13 5.21
CA LYS A 45 22.24 -3.26 4.03
C LYS A 45 20.95 -3.56 3.27
N LEU A 46 20.65 -4.84 3.05
CA LEU A 46 19.43 -5.28 2.36
C LEU A 46 18.16 -4.97 3.17
N LEU A 47 18.19 -5.23 4.48
CA LEU A 47 17.08 -4.89 5.37
C LEU A 47 16.85 -3.37 5.41
N ARG A 48 17.91 -2.56 5.48
CA ARG A 48 17.79 -1.10 5.41
C ARG A 48 17.19 -0.65 4.08
N PHE A 49 17.65 -1.21 2.96
CA PHE A 49 17.09 -0.92 1.64
C PHE A 49 15.59 -1.26 1.58
N SER A 50 15.19 -2.44 2.07
CA SER A 50 13.77 -2.82 2.11
C SER A 50 12.90 -1.86 2.95
N SER A 51 13.42 -1.40 4.10
CA SER A 51 12.74 -0.41 4.94
C SER A 51 12.51 0.89 4.16
N VAL A 52 13.54 1.43 3.52
CA VAL A 52 13.43 2.68 2.74
C VAL A 52 12.43 2.53 1.58
N MET A 53 12.40 1.38 0.90
CA MET A 53 11.39 1.11 -0.13
C MET A 53 9.96 1.05 0.45
N SER A 54 9.79 0.48 1.63
CA SER A 54 8.49 0.45 2.34
C SER A 54 8.04 1.87 2.71
N ASP A 55 8.92 2.69 3.28
CA ASP A 55 8.63 4.06 3.70
C ASP A 55 8.31 4.97 2.50
N THR A 56 9.01 4.75 1.38
CA THR A 56 8.73 5.44 0.10
C THR A 56 7.30 5.13 -0.36
N ARG A 57 6.86 3.87 -0.26
CA ARG A 57 5.48 3.48 -0.61
C ARG A 57 4.46 4.07 0.35
N ALA A 58 4.77 4.21 1.64
CA ALA A 58 3.89 4.90 2.59
C ALA A 58 3.72 6.37 2.22
N THR A 59 4.81 7.02 1.82
CA THR A 59 4.80 8.42 1.34
C THR A 59 3.97 8.58 0.06
N LEU A 60 4.08 7.66 -0.89
CA LEU A 60 3.29 7.65 -2.12
C LEU A 60 1.78 7.53 -1.85
N ARG A 61 1.39 6.70 -0.86
CA ARG A 61 -0.01 6.49 -0.47
C ARG A 61 -0.69 7.73 0.12
N LEU A 62 0.06 8.75 0.54
CA LEU A 62 -0.50 10.03 0.99
C LEU A 62 -1.31 10.77 -0.11
N LEU A 63 -1.16 10.33 -1.36
CA LEU A 63 -1.85 10.86 -2.53
C LEU A 63 -3.09 10.05 -2.94
N ASP A 64 -3.40 8.94 -2.25
CA ASP A 64 -4.46 8.01 -2.65
C ASP A 64 -5.87 8.44 -2.20
N ASP A 65 -6.00 9.46 -1.33
CA ASP A 65 -7.29 9.95 -0.81
C ASP A 65 -8.29 10.29 -1.94
N LEU A 66 -7.85 11.08 -2.92
CA LEU A 66 -8.69 11.53 -4.05
C LEU A 66 -8.94 10.43 -5.08
N PRO A 67 -7.93 9.65 -5.53
CA PRO A 67 -8.16 8.45 -6.33
C PRO A 67 -9.16 7.48 -5.69
N MET A 68 -9.09 7.28 -4.37
CA MET A 68 -10.03 6.41 -3.66
C MET A 68 -11.46 6.98 -3.68
N LEU A 69 -11.62 8.28 -3.46
CA LEU A 69 -12.92 8.94 -3.55
C LEU A 69 -13.51 8.82 -4.96
N GLN A 70 -12.71 9.07 -6.00
CA GLN A 70 -13.14 8.90 -7.38
C GLN A 70 -13.56 7.47 -7.65
N TYR A 71 -12.78 6.49 -7.19
CA TYR A 71 -13.11 5.07 -7.31
C TYR A 71 -14.44 4.74 -6.63
N ASN A 72 -14.67 5.24 -5.42
CA ASN A 72 -15.93 5.05 -4.69
C ASN A 72 -17.14 5.61 -5.43
N ILE A 73 -17.02 6.81 -6.00
CA ILE A 73 -18.08 7.42 -6.80
C ILE A 73 -18.40 6.58 -8.05
N GLN A 74 -17.37 6.10 -8.74
CA GLN A 74 -17.54 5.26 -9.93
C GLN A 74 -18.09 3.87 -9.58
N TYR A 75 -17.69 3.33 -8.43
CA TYR A 75 -18.13 2.02 -7.97
C TYR A 75 -19.61 2.03 -7.54
N GLY A 76 -20.08 3.14 -6.97
CA GLY A 76 -21.45 3.30 -6.50
C GLY A 76 -21.81 2.27 -5.43
N PHE A 77 -22.94 1.59 -5.61
CA PHE A 77 -23.42 0.54 -4.71
C PHE A 77 -23.12 -0.88 -5.22
N GLY A 78 -22.13 -1.04 -6.11
CA GLY A 78 -21.71 -2.36 -6.61
C GLY A 78 -22.65 -2.94 -7.67
N SER A 79 -23.26 -2.11 -8.52
CA SER A 79 -24.14 -2.57 -9.60
C SER A 79 -23.46 -3.48 -10.63
N GLN A 80 -22.14 -3.39 -10.74
CA GLN A 80 -21.30 -4.24 -11.60
C GLN A 80 -20.95 -5.60 -10.98
N GLU A 81 -21.30 -5.84 -9.71
CA GLU A 81 -20.98 -7.11 -9.04
C GLU A 81 -21.97 -8.22 -9.43
N PRO A 82 -21.53 -9.50 -9.42
CA PRO A 82 -22.35 -10.62 -9.86
C PRO A 82 -23.58 -10.87 -8.98
N ASP A 83 -23.51 -10.51 -7.71
CA ASP A 83 -24.60 -10.66 -6.76
C ASP A 83 -24.58 -9.59 -5.66
N LYS A 84 -25.68 -9.55 -4.89
CA LYS A 84 -25.89 -8.55 -3.83
C LYS A 84 -24.93 -8.71 -2.66
N PHE A 85 -24.47 -9.92 -2.37
CA PHE A 85 -23.51 -10.16 -1.29
C PHE A 85 -22.14 -9.60 -1.68
N MET A 86 -21.69 -9.84 -2.91
CA MET A 86 -20.46 -9.24 -3.45
C MET A 86 -20.53 -7.72 -3.55
N ALA A 87 -21.68 -7.16 -3.92
CA ALA A 87 -21.92 -5.72 -3.88
C ALA A 87 -21.77 -5.14 -2.46
N GLN A 88 -22.34 -5.81 -1.45
CA GLN A 88 -22.22 -5.38 -0.06
C GLN A 88 -20.78 -5.47 0.46
N LEU A 89 -20.06 -6.55 0.15
CA LEU A 89 -18.66 -6.70 0.50
C LEU A 89 -17.80 -5.63 -0.18
N GLY A 90 -18.01 -5.37 -1.47
CA GLY A 90 -17.26 -4.35 -2.20
C GLY A 90 -17.50 -2.94 -1.66
N VAL A 91 -18.74 -2.56 -1.36
CA VAL A 91 -19.04 -1.28 -0.71
C VAL A 91 -18.38 -1.19 0.67
N LEU A 92 -18.40 -2.28 1.46
CA LEU A 92 -17.75 -2.30 2.76
C LEU A 92 -16.24 -2.12 2.65
N THR A 93 -15.57 -2.86 1.75
CA THR A 93 -14.13 -2.71 1.48
C THR A 93 -13.80 -1.27 1.10
N ASN A 94 -14.58 -0.69 0.20
CA ASN A 94 -14.40 0.69 -0.28
C ASN A 94 -14.52 1.74 0.83
N VAL A 95 -15.44 1.54 1.78
CA VAL A 95 -15.56 2.42 2.96
C VAL A 95 -14.35 2.27 3.87
N ILE A 96 -13.88 1.04 4.11
CA ILE A 96 -12.68 0.78 4.91
C ILE A 96 -11.46 1.44 4.26
N ASP A 97 -11.27 1.28 2.96
CA ASP A 97 -10.16 1.88 2.21
C ASP A 97 -10.22 3.42 2.27
N GLN A 98 -11.41 4.01 2.14
CA GLN A 98 -11.57 5.48 2.23
C GLN A 98 -11.17 6.03 3.61
N VAL A 99 -11.43 5.27 4.68
CA VAL A 99 -11.07 5.64 6.06
C VAL A 99 -9.61 5.31 6.35
N TYR A 100 -9.08 4.26 5.75
CA TYR A 100 -7.69 3.83 5.89
C TYR A 100 -6.71 4.91 5.45
N PHE A 101 -6.90 5.56 4.29
CA PHE A 101 -5.92 6.54 3.79
C PHE A 101 -5.70 7.75 4.73
N PRO A 102 -6.73 8.38 5.32
CA PRO A 102 -6.55 9.40 6.36
C PRO A 102 -5.85 8.88 7.62
N ILE A 103 -6.17 7.66 8.06
CA ILE A 103 -5.53 7.05 9.24
C ILE A 103 -4.05 6.81 8.97
N GLU A 104 -3.71 6.24 7.81
CA GLU A 104 -2.33 6.02 7.37
C GLU A 104 -1.57 7.34 7.26
N LYS A 105 -2.20 8.41 6.75
CA LYS A 105 -1.60 9.75 6.71
C LYS A 105 -1.28 10.26 8.11
N MET A 106 -2.17 10.07 9.08
CA MET A 106 -1.90 10.44 10.48
C MET A 106 -0.78 9.60 11.09
N ALA A 107 -0.73 8.29 10.81
CA ALA A 107 0.35 7.42 11.25
C ALA A 107 1.70 7.87 10.69
N TRP A 108 1.77 8.13 9.38
CA TRP A 108 2.98 8.62 8.71
C TRP A 108 3.46 9.96 9.26
N LEU A 109 2.55 10.91 9.51
CA LEU A 109 2.89 12.21 10.10
C LEU A 109 3.44 12.06 11.53
N ALA A 110 2.85 11.16 12.32
CA ALA A 110 3.31 10.88 13.68
C ALA A 110 4.68 10.20 13.70
N GLU A 111 4.91 9.23 12.80
CA GLU A 111 6.19 8.53 12.65
C GLU A 111 7.33 9.50 12.29
N HIS A 112 7.07 10.48 11.43
CA HIS A 112 8.05 11.48 11.01
C HIS A 112 8.13 12.70 11.95
N ASN A 113 7.46 12.66 13.11
CA ASN A 113 7.43 13.74 14.10
C ASN A 113 6.98 15.10 13.54
N LEU A 114 6.10 15.08 12.53
CA LEU A 114 5.56 16.30 11.90
C LEU A 114 4.37 16.88 12.67
N ILE A 115 3.80 16.11 13.59
CA ILE A 115 2.70 16.49 14.47
C ILE A 115 3.06 16.16 15.92
N SER A 116 2.73 17.07 16.85
CA SER A 116 3.02 16.92 18.28
C SER A 116 1.77 16.53 19.06
N GLY A 117 1.96 15.85 20.20
CA GLY A 117 0.86 15.49 21.12
C GLY A 117 0.03 14.26 20.73
N VAL A 118 0.48 13.48 19.74
CA VAL A 118 -0.24 12.30 19.23
C VAL A 118 0.54 11.03 19.50
N ASN A 119 -0.17 9.96 19.84
CA ASN A 119 0.45 8.67 20.12
C ASN A 119 0.66 7.90 18.80
N ASN A 120 1.91 7.85 18.33
CA ASN A 120 2.29 7.16 17.10
C ASN A 120 1.83 5.68 17.09
N SER A 121 2.06 4.94 18.18
CA SER A 121 1.70 3.52 18.28
C SER A 121 0.20 3.27 18.10
N LYS A 122 -0.67 4.18 18.55
CA LYS A 122 -2.13 4.05 18.35
C LYS A 122 -2.51 4.22 16.87
N TRP A 123 -1.92 5.19 16.18
CA TRP A 123 -2.20 5.44 14.77
C TRP A 123 -1.66 4.33 13.89
N ASP A 124 -0.44 3.85 14.16
CA ASP A 124 0.16 2.70 13.47
C ASP A 124 -0.69 1.43 13.64
N THR A 125 -1.16 1.16 14.86
CA THR A 125 -2.06 0.02 15.13
C THR A 125 -3.39 0.16 14.40
N ALA A 126 -4.01 1.34 14.43
CA ALA A 126 -5.26 1.60 13.71
C ALA A 126 -5.09 1.41 12.21
N SER A 127 -4.00 1.91 11.64
CA SER A 127 -3.69 1.75 10.22
C SER A 127 -3.50 0.28 9.85
N SER A 128 -2.75 -0.45 10.67
CA SER A 128 -2.54 -1.89 10.49
C SER A 128 -3.84 -2.69 10.53
N ILE A 129 -4.77 -2.36 11.46
CA ILE A 129 -6.09 -3.01 11.52
C ILE A 129 -6.90 -2.74 10.26
N CYS A 130 -7.00 -1.48 9.84
CA CYS A 130 -7.70 -1.10 8.61
C CYS A 130 -7.13 -1.82 7.39
N TRP A 131 -5.80 -1.87 7.26
CA TRP A 131 -5.12 -2.56 6.18
C TRP A 131 -5.42 -4.07 6.17
N VAL A 132 -5.35 -4.75 7.32
CA VAL A 132 -5.67 -6.19 7.43
C VAL A 132 -7.13 -6.46 7.07
N LEU A 133 -8.07 -5.63 7.55
CA LEU A 133 -9.48 -5.76 7.23
C LEU A 133 -9.74 -5.58 5.72
N SER A 134 -9.13 -4.56 5.11
CA SER A 134 -9.21 -4.33 3.66
C SER A 134 -8.74 -5.55 2.87
N ILE A 135 -7.58 -6.11 3.23
CA ILE A 135 -7.05 -7.33 2.58
C ILE A 135 -8.01 -8.50 2.76
N TYR A 136 -8.49 -8.73 3.97
CA TYR A 136 -9.38 -9.85 4.27
C TYR A 136 -10.67 -9.79 3.44
N LEU A 137 -11.31 -8.62 3.38
CA LEU A 137 -12.52 -8.44 2.57
C LEU A 137 -12.23 -8.56 1.07
N THR A 138 -11.12 -8.00 0.60
CA THR A 138 -10.69 -8.12 -0.80
C THR A 138 -10.42 -9.56 -1.21
N LEU A 139 -9.91 -10.39 -0.31
CA LEU A 139 -9.70 -11.83 -0.57
C LEU A 139 -10.99 -12.65 -0.51
N THR A 140 -12.01 -12.14 0.18
CA THR A 140 -13.31 -12.81 0.35
C THR A 140 -14.29 -12.46 -0.78
N LYS A 141 -14.06 -11.31 -1.43
CA LYS A 141 -14.73 -10.88 -2.67
C LYS A 141 -14.24 -11.69 -3.87
#